data_AF-A0A6P1QUS7-F1
#
_entry.id   AF-A0A6P1QUS7-F1
#
_cell.length_a   1.000
_cell.length_b   1.000
_cell.length_c   1.000
_cell.angle_alpha   90.00
_cell.angle_beta   90.00
_cell.angle_gamma   90.00
#
_symmetry.space_group_name_H-M   'P 1'
#
loop_
_entity.id
_entity.type
_entity.pdbx_description
1 polymer ?
#
loop_
_entity_poly.entity_id
_entity_poly.type
_entity_poly.pdbx_seq_one_letter_code
_entity_poly.pdbx_strand_id
1 'polypeptide(L)'
;MRKNVLKVATIATGIVSVSFLSSCHNRDNMMSDDAKSKMERTITFENIITPKEFSQSGTFKGIKPGESVSITFSAGKTQRLMFTTMFANSYDWFFASKQPGIKLFDDNGNAITGDVSSQLTVWDNGTKDEITGTPEDKVIETRGNVLKVRELMKAELSYNESTSVFTLKITNTSEGKLAGANLRDKTQNLTPFSDGVWVVSNYDGQKLLSEKPFFTVKEKTNPEITDVAQMGDITKLYNKVKANTGIITGLSPALVVVYTGEKNPLYELNKKDQGLGLKELSQKGDFSKLQESLKKDKSVKEVYIAGNTPVAPGQKMMATYKVETGAKVAYATMFGFSNDWFYTNEQNISAEHKGDVTNRTSLFDSGTGVDQFPGAGNRQALFGGTPEKENNPIQKVGNKFPVPAVANTLKITIN
;
A
#
# COMPACT_ATOMS: atom_id res chain seq x y z
N MET A 1 5.95 -52.17 43.30
CA MET A 1 6.20 -51.52 44.61
C MET A 1 5.21 -50.34 44.70
N ARG A 2 4.04 -50.42 45.37
CA ARG A 2 3.81 -50.15 46.83
C ARG A 2 4.71 -49.00 47.30
N LYS A 3 4.26 -47.83 47.79
CA LYS A 3 3.12 -47.40 48.64
C LYS A 3 2.79 -45.92 48.31
N ASN A 4 1.53 -45.47 48.20
CA ASN A 4 0.57 -45.09 49.24
C ASN A 4 1.04 -43.94 50.17
N VAL A 5 0.37 -42.77 50.17
CA VAL A 5 -0.63 -42.30 51.20
C VAL A 5 0.02 -41.17 52.05
N LEU A 6 -0.56 -40.06 52.53
CA LEU A 6 -1.91 -39.67 52.99
C LEU A 6 -2.02 -38.12 53.10
N LYS A 7 -3.24 -37.58 53.08
CA LYS A 7 -3.65 -36.24 53.56
C LYS A 7 -3.89 -36.22 55.08
N VAL A 8 -3.60 -35.12 55.80
CA VAL A 8 -4.19 -34.76 57.13
C VAL A 8 -4.14 -33.21 57.25
N ALA A 9 -5.26 -32.47 57.22
CA ALA A 9 -6.21 -32.04 58.30
C ALA A 9 -5.71 -30.85 59.16
N THR A 10 -6.30 -29.64 59.09
CA THR A 10 -7.48 -29.05 59.80
C THR A 10 -7.17 -28.49 61.21
N ILE A 11 -7.63 -27.25 61.51
CA ILE A 11 -8.18 -26.67 62.79
C ILE A 11 -8.30 -25.13 62.59
N ALA A 12 -9.48 -24.52 62.42
CA ALA A 12 -10.40 -23.89 63.42
C ALA A 12 -9.73 -22.80 64.30
N THR A 13 -10.26 -21.60 64.57
CA THR A 13 -11.61 -21.20 65.06
C THR A 13 -11.72 -19.65 65.02
N GLY A 14 -12.94 -19.09 64.92
CA GLY A 14 -13.19 -17.64 64.79
C GLY A 14 -13.47 -16.87 66.08
N ILE A 15 -13.72 -15.55 65.97
CA ILE A 15 -14.41 -14.70 66.96
C ILE A 15 -15.30 -13.67 66.23
N VAL A 16 -16.46 -13.44 66.83
CA VAL A 16 -17.65 -12.68 66.39
C VAL A 16 -17.59 -11.21 66.83
N SER A 17 -18.09 -10.35 65.93
CA SER A 17 -18.81 -9.06 66.01
C SER A 17 -18.85 -8.22 67.31
N VAL A 18 -18.58 -6.90 67.18
CA VAL A 18 -19.37 -5.81 67.80
C VAL A 18 -19.39 -4.59 66.88
N SER A 19 -20.58 -4.05 66.63
CA SER A 19 -20.88 -2.85 65.86
C SER A 19 -20.65 -1.57 66.67
N PHE A 20 -20.14 -0.51 66.03
CA PHE A 20 -20.40 0.88 66.43
C PHE A 20 -20.88 1.65 65.20
N LEU A 21 -22.11 2.14 65.26
CA LEU A 21 -22.62 3.20 64.39
C LEU A 21 -22.12 4.54 64.93
N SER A 22 -21.54 5.37 64.06
CA SER A 22 -21.39 6.80 64.29
C SER A 22 -21.92 7.61 63.09
N SER A 23 -22.74 8.57 63.48
CA SER A 23 -23.53 9.60 62.79
C SER A 23 -22.95 10.31 61.56
N CYS A 24 -23.87 10.82 60.73
CA CYS A 24 -23.67 11.60 59.51
C CYS A 24 -22.91 12.93 59.72
N HIS A 25 -22.09 13.28 58.73
CA HIS A 25 -22.07 14.66 58.24
C HIS A 25 -21.93 14.63 56.71
N ASN A 26 -22.93 15.17 56.01
CA ASN A 26 -22.85 15.45 54.58
C ASN A 26 -21.61 16.30 54.33
N ARG A 27 -20.61 15.73 53.67
CA ARG A 27 -19.61 16.51 52.95
C ARG A 27 -19.92 16.31 51.50
N ASP A 28 -20.53 17.35 50.92
CA ASP A 28 -20.51 17.57 49.49
C ASP A 28 -19.07 17.36 49.02
N ASN A 29 -18.86 16.33 48.20
CA ASN A 29 -17.61 16.16 47.46
C ASN A 29 -17.56 17.27 46.41
N MET A 30 -17.23 18.48 46.86
CA MET A 30 -16.55 19.44 46.01
C MET A 30 -15.20 18.80 45.67
N MET A 31 -15.17 18.04 44.57
CA MET A 31 -13.94 17.75 43.85
C MET A 31 -13.24 19.10 43.65
N SER A 32 -12.12 19.30 44.35
CA SER A 32 -11.31 20.50 44.18
C SER A 32 -10.89 20.62 42.71
N ASP A 33 -10.81 21.85 42.20
CA ASP A 33 -10.36 22.12 40.83
C ASP A 33 -8.94 21.56 40.54
N ASP A 34 -8.15 21.26 41.59
CA ASP A 34 -6.86 20.58 41.51
C ASP A 34 -6.91 19.10 41.08
N ALA A 35 -8.06 18.43 41.19
CA ALA A 35 -8.22 17.04 40.72
C ALA A 35 -8.55 16.97 39.21
N LYS A 36 -9.04 18.07 38.62
CA LYS A 36 -9.31 18.17 37.16
C LYS A 36 -8.05 18.50 36.36
N SER A 37 -7.02 19.08 36.98
CA SER A 37 -5.75 19.48 36.33
C SER A 37 -4.75 18.33 36.09
N LYS A 38 -5.13 17.08 36.37
CA LYS A 38 -4.28 15.87 36.22
C LYS A 38 -4.91 14.74 35.40
N MET A 39 -5.99 14.98 34.68
CA MET A 39 -6.54 13.94 33.81
C MET A 39 -5.67 13.84 32.55
N GLU A 40 -5.15 12.65 32.27
CA GLU A 40 -4.44 12.36 31.02
C GLU A 40 -5.27 11.41 30.16
N ARG A 41 -5.01 11.45 28.85
CA ARG A 41 -5.61 10.56 27.85
C ARG A 41 -4.53 10.08 26.91
N THR A 42 -4.66 8.85 26.45
CA THR A 42 -3.77 8.30 25.43
C THR A 42 -4.52 8.13 24.13
N ILE A 43 -4.08 8.85 23.11
CA ILE A 43 -4.53 8.65 21.73
C ILE A 43 -3.61 7.65 21.04
N THR A 44 -4.20 6.66 20.38
CA THR A 44 -3.50 5.62 19.62
C THR A 44 -3.90 5.69 18.16
N PHE A 45 -2.92 5.67 17.26
CA PHE A 45 -3.08 5.57 15.82
C PHE A 45 -2.54 4.21 15.38
N GLU A 46 -3.37 3.37 14.81
CA GLU A 46 -3.01 2.05 14.32
C GLU A 46 -3.20 1.99 12.81
N ASN A 47 -2.14 1.63 12.07
CA ASN A 47 -2.21 1.40 10.64
C ASN A 47 -2.76 0.00 10.39
N ILE A 48 -4.06 -0.10 10.12
CA ILE A 48 -4.79 -1.36 9.96
C ILE A 48 -4.91 -1.80 8.50
N ILE A 49 -4.23 -1.10 7.57
CA ILE A 49 -4.30 -1.45 6.15
C ILE A 49 -3.75 -2.84 5.90
N THR A 50 -4.46 -3.63 5.09
CA THR A 50 -3.96 -4.93 4.65
C THR A 50 -2.95 -4.71 3.51
N PRO A 51 -1.70 -5.17 3.63
CA PRO A 51 -0.73 -5.07 2.54
C PRO A 51 -1.23 -5.76 1.26
N LYS A 52 -0.86 -5.19 0.12
CA LYS A 52 -1.17 -5.70 -1.22
C LYS A 52 0.12 -5.87 -1.99
N GLU A 53 0.27 -6.98 -2.70
CA GLU A 53 1.50 -7.24 -3.47
C GLU A 53 1.66 -6.32 -4.68
N PHE A 54 0.55 -5.82 -5.24
CA PHE A 54 0.54 -5.02 -6.47
C PHE A 54 -0.10 -3.65 -6.26
N SER A 55 0.52 -2.61 -6.81
CA SER A 55 -0.08 -1.26 -6.84
C SER A 55 -1.20 -1.20 -7.88
N GLN A 56 -0.97 -1.84 -9.02
CA GLN A 56 -1.90 -1.94 -10.14
C GLN A 56 -1.81 -3.33 -10.79
N SER A 57 -2.91 -3.76 -11.38
CA SER A 57 -2.98 -4.93 -12.24
C SER A 57 -4.04 -4.73 -13.31
N GLY A 58 -3.96 -5.52 -14.37
CA GLY A 58 -4.91 -5.48 -15.45
C GLY A 58 -4.70 -6.59 -16.45
N THR A 59 -5.41 -6.48 -17.57
CA THR A 59 -5.31 -7.41 -18.69
C THR A 59 -5.05 -6.64 -19.99
N PHE A 60 -4.65 -7.36 -21.03
CA PHE A 60 -4.65 -6.86 -22.40
C PHE A 60 -5.21 -7.93 -23.34
N LYS A 61 -5.67 -7.51 -24.52
CA LYS A 61 -6.23 -8.40 -25.52
C LYS A 61 -5.17 -9.10 -26.35
N GLY A 62 -5.51 -10.30 -26.81
CA GLY A 62 -4.67 -11.09 -27.70
C GLY A 62 -4.18 -10.31 -28.91
N ILE A 63 -2.96 -10.66 -29.35
CA ILE A 63 -2.21 -9.90 -30.35
C ILE A 63 -1.90 -10.83 -31.50
N LYS A 64 -2.52 -10.60 -32.67
CA LYS A 64 -2.18 -11.37 -33.88
C LYS A 64 -0.83 -10.92 -34.43
N PRO A 65 -0.16 -11.73 -35.26
CA PRO A 65 1.07 -11.32 -35.93
C PRO A 65 0.89 -9.99 -36.68
N GLY A 66 1.83 -9.07 -36.51
CA GLY A 66 1.79 -7.71 -37.07
C GLY A 66 1.01 -6.69 -36.21
N GLU A 67 0.17 -7.14 -35.28
CA GLU A 67 -0.62 -6.24 -34.42
C GLU A 67 0.14 -5.82 -33.15
N SER A 68 -0.41 -4.82 -32.45
CA SER A 68 0.12 -4.35 -31.18
C SER A 68 -0.99 -3.96 -30.21
N VAL A 69 -0.69 -4.02 -28.91
CA VAL A 69 -1.53 -3.51 -27.83
C VAL A 69 -0.70 -2.58 -26.95
N SER A 70 -1.38 -1.62 -26.31
CA SER A 70 -0.76 -0.74 -25.32
C SER A 70 -1.50 -0.82 -23.99
N ILE A 71 -0.72 -0.84 -22.90
CA ILE A 71 -1.21 -0.70 -21.54
C ILE A 71 -0.56 0.51 -20.89
N THR A 72 -1.30 1.18 -20.01
CA THR A 72 -0.81 2.33 -19.23
C THR A 72 -0.89 2.01 -17.75
N PHE A 73 0.14 2.36 -17.00
CA PHE A 73 0.21 2.13 -15.56
C PHE A 73 1.13 3.15 -14.89
N SER A 74 0.85 3.51 -13.64
CA SER A 74 1.77 4.31 -12.84
C SER A 74 2.86 3.45 -12.20
N ALA A 75 4.07 3.97 -12.08
CA ALA A 75 5.13 3.30 -11.33
C ALA A 75 6.16 4.29 -10.78
N GLY A 76 6.60 4.05 -9.55
CA GLY A 76 7.73 4.71 -8.91
C GLY A 76 9.05 3.95 -9.10
N LYS A 77 10.15 4.56 -8.71
CA LYS A 77 11.47 3.90 -8.59
C LYS A 77 11.36 2.58 -7.83
N THR A 78 12.23 1.64 -8.14
CA THR A 78 12.26 0.27 -7.57
C THR A 78 11.12 -0.65 -7.99
N GLN A 79 9.92 -0.15 -8.30
CA GLN A 79 8.83 -1.00 -8.79
C GLN A 79 9.20 -1.69 -10.09
N ARG A 80 8.48 -2.80 -10.38
CA ARG A 80 8.70 -3.66 -11.54
C ARG A 80 7.38 -3.92 -12.23
N LEU A 81 7.41 -3.98 -13.56
CA LEU A 81 6.29 -4.46 -14.36
C LEU A 81 6.49 -5.94 -14.66
N MET A 82 5.44 -6.73 -14.51
CA MET A 82 5.40 -8.11 -14.95
C MET A 82 4.16 -8.35 -15.78
N PHE A 83 4.30 -9.08 -16.88
CA PHE A 83 3.15 -9.59 -17.64
C PHE A 83 3.38 -11.02 -18.11
N THR A 84 2.30 -11.73 -18.40
CA THR A 84 2.33 -13.05 -19.01
C THR A 84 1.25 -13.18 -20.08
N THR A 85 1.56 -13.93 -21.15
CA THR A 85 0.63 -14.30 -22.23
C THR A 85 1.05 -15.62 -22.86
N MET A 86 0.09 -16.41 -23.34
CA MET A 86 0.35 -17.67 -24.03
C MET A 86 1.19 -17.46 -25.30
N PHE A 87 2.09 -18.39 -25.56
CA PHE A 87 2.64 -18.62 -26.89
C PHE A 87 1.75 -19.67 -27.60
N ALA A 88 0.81 -19.22 -28.44
CA ALA A 88 -0.26 -20.07 -28.97
C ALA A 88 0.19 -21.26 -29.84
N ASN A 89 1.34 -21.16 -30.52
CA ASN A 89 1.87 -22.25 -31.37
C ASN A 89 2.78 -23.23 -30.62
N SER A 90 2.70 -23.24 -29.29
CA SER A 90 3.33 -24.23 -28.42
C SER A 90 2.25 -25.07 -27.71
N TYR A 91 2.65 -26.14 -27.02
CA TYR A 91 1.72 -26.91 -26.18
C TYR A 91 1.49 -26.27 -24.82
N ASP A 92 2.50 -25.65 -24.22
CA ASP A 92 2.43 -25.03 -22.91
C ASP A 92 3.53 -23.96 -22.68
N TRP A 93 4.02 -23.31 -23.72
CA TRP A 93 4.94 -22.19 -23.55
C TRP A 93 4.20 -20.87 -23.39
N PHE A 94 4.83 -19.93 -22.69
CA PHE A 94 4.29 -18.59 -22.46
C PHE A 94 5.39 -17.53 -22.47
N PHE A 95 5.04 -16.32 -22.85
CA PHE A 95 5.91 -15.15 -22.75
C PHE A 95 5.72 -14.51 -21.39
N ALA A 96 6.81 -14.23 -20.68
CA ALA A 96 6.78 -13.39 -19.50
C ALA A 96 8.12 -12.70 -19.28
N SER A 97 8.14 -11.66 -18.45
CA SER A 97 9.39 -11.04 -18.04
C SER A 97 10.28 -11.99 -17.23
N LYS A 98 11.60 -11.80 -17.34
CA LYS A 98 12.57 -12.35 -16.41
C LYS A 98 12.25 -11.87 -15.00
N GLN A 99 12.47 -12.73 -14.01
CA GLN A 99 12.29 -12.36 -12.61
C GLN A 99 13.46 -11.48 -12.15
N PRO A 100 13.25 -10.42 -11.35
CA PRO A 100 12.02 -10.07 -10.62
C PRO A 100 11.09 -9.09 -11.37
N GLY A 101 11.07 -9.12 -12.71
CA GLY A 101 10.24 -8.28 -13.56
C GLY A 101 11.04 -7.27 -14.38
N ILE A 102 10.35 -6.56 -15.27
CA ILE A 102 10.92 -5.50 -16.10
C ILE A 102 11.31 -4.32 -15.19
N LYS A 103 12.59 -3.96 -15.19
CA LYS A 103 13.07 -2.71 -14.60
C LYS A 103 12.45 -1.52 -15.34
N LEU A 104 11.82 -0.63 -14.59
CA LEU A 104 11.19 0.60 -15.10
C LEU A 104 12.07 1.84 -14.91
N PHE A 105 13.01 1.76 -13.97
CA PHE A 105 14.01 2.79 -13.69
C PHE A 105 15.39 2.14 -13.62
N ASP A 106 16.40 2.88 -14.07
CA ASP A 106 17.81 2.49 -13.91
C ASP A 106 18.31 2.74 -12.48
N ASP A 107 19.56 2.37 -12.21
CA ASP A 107 20.15 2.48 -10.87
C ASP A 107 20.43 3.95 -10.48
N ASN A 108 20.38 4.89 -11.44
CA ASN A 108 20.45 6.33 -11.21
C ASN A 108 19.06 6.96 -10.98
N GLY A 109 17.99 6.18 -11.10
CA GLY A 109 16.60 6.64 -10.95
C GLY A 109 16.00 7.27 -12.20
N ASN A 110 16.64 7.16 -13.38
CA ASN A 110 16.06 7.60 -14.64
C ASN A 110 15.08 6.55 -15.17
N ALA A 111 13.99 7.00 -15.79
CA ALA A 111 13.02 6.10 -16.41
C ALA A 111 13.64 5.37 -17.61
N ILE A 112 13.47 4.05 -17.66
CA ILE A 112 13.84 3.22 -18.80
C ILE A 112 12.75 3.37 -19.88
N THR A 113 13.14 3.88 -21.04
CA THR A 113 12.27 4.04 -22.21
C THR A 113 12.88 3.34 -23.44
N GLY A 114 12.08 3.14 -24.48
CA GLY A 114 12.46 2.38 -25.66
C GLY A 114 12.31 0.86 -25.46
N ASP A 115 13.10 0.10 -26.20
CA ASP A 115 12.96 -1.36 -26.32
C ASP A 115 13.48 -2.11 -25.07
N VAL A 116 12.55 -2.76 -24.35
CA VAL A 116 12.80 -3.58 -23.17
C VAL A 116 12.65 -5.08 -23.42
N SER A 117 12.56 -5.52 -24.68
CA SER A 117 12.31 -6.92 -25.04
C SER A 117 13.39 -7.90 -24.54
N SER A 118 14.61 -7.43 -24.22
CA SER A 118 15.67 -8.27 -23.60
C SER A 118 15.34 -8.69 -22.16
N GLN A 119 14.41 -7.98 -21.52
CA GLN A 119 13.93 -8.30 -20.18
C GLN A 119 12.81 -9.36 -20.20
N LEU A 120 12.40 -9.80 -21.39
CA LEU A 120 11.42 -10.85 -21.60
C LEU A 120 12.10 -12.16 -21.99
N THR A 121 11.41 -13.28 -21.74
CA THR A 121 11.82 -14.59 -22.25
C THR A 121 10.58 -15.46 -22.52
N VAL A 122 10.78 -16.54 -23.27
CA VAL A 122 9.82 -17.62 -23.39
C VAL A 122 10.10 -18.62 -22.27
N TRP A 123 9.04 -19.09 -21.65
CA TRP A 123 9.06 -20.08 -20.59
C TRP A 123 8.28 -21.31 -21.03
N ASP A 124 8.78 -22.48 -20.65
CA ASP A 124 8.08 -23.75 -20.73
C ASP A 124 7.38 -24.01 -19.39
N ASN A 125 6.09 -24.36 -19.41
CA ASN A 125 5.33 -24.62 -18.20
C ASN A 125 5.69 -25.94 -17.52
N GLY A 126 6.28 -26.88 -18.26
CA GLY A 126 6.70 -28.20 -17.78
C GLY A 126 5.56 -29.20 -17.63
N THR A 127 4.44 -28.98 -18.33
CA THR A 127 3.23 -29.80 -18.23
C THR A 127 2.93 -30.61 -19.48
N LYS A 128 3.52 -30.21 -20.62
CA LYS A 128 3.36 -30.86 -21.91
C LYS A 128 4.73 -31.01 -22.56
N ASP A 129 5.00 -32.20 -23.07
CA ASP A 129 6.21 -32.42 -23.88
C ASP A 129 6.16 -31.53 -25.12
N GLU A 130 7.22 -30.77 -25.37
CA GLU A 130 7.29 -29.73 -26.39
C GLU A 130 7.16 -30.26 -27.83
N ILE A 131 7.34 -31.57 -28.05
CA ILE A 131 7.25 -32.21 -29.37
C ILE A 131 5.90 -32.93 -29.54
N THR A 132 5.55 -33.76 -28.57
CA THR A 132 4.44 -34.71 -28.66
C THR A 132 3.14 -34.17 -28.05
N GLY A 133 3.22 -33.16 -27.18
CA GLY A 133 2.07 -32.65 -26.42
C GLY A 133 1.52 -33.63 -25.38
N THR A 134 2.24 -34.73 -25.10
CA THR A 134 1.84 -35.65 -24.02
C THR A 134 2.05 -35.00 -22.66
N PRO A 135 1.23 -35.32 -21.64
CA PRO A 135 1.45 -34.81 -20.29
C PRO A 135 2.85 -35.13 -19.76
N GLU A 136 3.46 -34.16 -19.10
CA GLU A 136 4.68 -34.33 -18.31
C GLU A 136 4.56 -33.56 -16.97
N ASP A 137 5.54 -33.75 -16.09
CA ASP A 137 5.57 -33.17 -14.75
C ASP A 137 6.97 -32.63 -14.43
N LYS A 138 7.40 -31.68 -15.27
CA LYS A 138 8.67 -30.97 -15.13
C LYS A 138 8.47 -29.64 -14.37
N VAL A 139 9.57 -28.93 -14.17
CA VAL A 139 9.57 -27.59 -13.57
C VAL A 139 9.52 -26.51 -14.65
N ILE A 140 9.14 -25.29 -14.27
CA ILE A 140 9.17 -24.15 -15.18
C ILE A 140 10.62 -23.81 -15.53
N GLU A 141 10.92 -23.79 -16.83
CA GLU A 141 12.24 -23.49 -17.37
C GLU A 141 12.19 -22.46 -18.50
N THR A 142 13.31 -21.78 -18.74
CA THR A 142 13.40 -20.85 -19.87
C THR A 142 13.69 -21.60 -21.16
N ARG A 143 13.03 -21.16 -22.25
CA ARG A 143 13.35 -21.55 -23.63
C ARG A 143 14.06 -20.44 -24.40
N GLY A 144 14.58 -19.43 -23.69
CA GLY A 144 15.32 -18.31 -24.27
C GLY A 144 16.59 -18.68 -25.04
N ASN A 145 17.15 -19.88 -24.79
CA ASN A 145 18.29 -20.42 -25.53
C ASN A 145 17.89 -21.01 -26.89
N VAL A 146 16.63 -21.42 -27.02
CA VAL A 146 16.05 -22.02 -28.24
C VAL A 146 15.36 -20.95 -29.07
N LEU A 147 14.74 -19.97 -28.43
CA LEU A 147 13.92 -18.96 -29.06
C LEU A 147 14.11 -17.60 -28.40
N LYS A 148 14.63 -16.63 -29.15
CA LYS A 148 14.82 -15.27 -28.65
C LYS A 148 13.51 -14.50 -28.73
N VAL A 149 12.99 -14.00 -27.61
CA VAL A 149 11.75 -13.21 -27.58
C VAL A 149 11.79 -12.02 -28.53
N ARG A 150 12.95 -11.36 -28.68
CA ARG A 150 13.15 -10.24 -29.61
C ARG A 150 12.83 -10.58 -31.07
N GLU A 151 12.82 -11.85 -31.44
CA GLU A 151 12.45 -12.29 -32.78
C GLU A 151 10.93 -12.35 -32.97
N LEU A 152 10.15 -12.54 -31.90
CA LEU A 152 8.69 -12.73 -31.97
C LEU A 152 7.88 -11.60 -31.34
N MET A 153 8.45 -10.87 -30.40
CA MET A 153 7.78 -9.82 -29.64
C MET A 153 8.71 -8.61 -29.48
N LYS A 154 8.14 -7.43 -29.68
CA LYS A 154 8.77 -6.17 -29.33
C LYS A 154 7.98 -5.49 -28.22
N ALA A 155 8.65 -5.12 -27.14
CA ALA A 155 8.11 -4.44 -25.98
C ALA A 155 8.79 -3.09 -25.81
N GLU A 156 8.04 -2.00 -25.90
CA GLU A 156 8.56 -0.63 -25.89
C GLU A 156 7.90 0.19 -24.78
N LEU A 157 8.73 0.85 -23.96
CA LEU A 157 8.28 1.74 -22.89
C LEU A 157 8.37 3.21 -23.32
N SER A 158 7.34 3.98 -22.99
CA SER A 158 7.40 5.43 -22.89
C SER A 158 6.97 5.87 -21.49
N TYR A 159 7.40 7.07 -21.07
CA TYR A 159 7.18 7.55 -19.71
C TYR A 159 6.77 9.03 -19.70
N ASN A 160 5.76 9.36 -18.90
CA ASN A 160 5.39 10.73 -18.55
C ASN A 160 5.86 11.04 -17.13
N GLU A 161 6.86 11.92 -17.03
CA GLU A 161 7.47 12.28 -15.74
C GLU A 161 6.52 13.03 -14.80
N SER A 162 5.68 13.91 -15.34
CA SER A 162 4.76 14.72 -14.54
C SER A 162 3.72 13.87 -13.80
N THR A 163 3.24 12.79 -14.42
CA THR A 163 2.22 11.91 -13.85
C THR A 163 2.77 10.59 -13.31
N SER A 164 4.06 10.30 -13.55
CA SER A 164 4.69 9.02 -13.24
C SER A 164 4.02 7.82 -13.93
N VAL A 165 3.54 8.03 -15.16
CA VAL A 165 2.81 7.02 -15.95
C VAL A 165 3.68 6.47 -17.06
N PHE A 166 3.79 5.15 -17.13
CA PHE A 166 4.37 4.44 -18.28
C PHE A 166 3.29 4.03 -19.26
N THR A 167 3.67 3.91 -20.53
CA THR A 167 2.96 3.12 -21.53
C THR A 167 3.87 2.00 -21.98
N LEU A 168 3.41 0.75 -21.88
CA LEU A 168 4.06 -0.39 -22.52
C LEU A 168 3.30 -0.70 -23.80
N LYS A 169 3.98 -0.63 -24.95
CA LYS A 169 3.49 -1.14 -26.23
C LYS A 169 4.10 -2.52 -26.47
N ILE A 170 3.25 -3.52 -26.66
CA ILE A 170 3.62 -4.89 -27.02
C ILE A 170 3.21 -5.10 -28.47
N THR A 171 4.18 -5.44 -29.33
CA THR A 171 3.96 -5.73 -30.75
C THR A 171 4.31 -7.18 -31.02
N ASN A 172 3.42 -7.92 -31.67
CA ASN A 172 3.69 -9.27 -32.14
C ASN A 172 4.43 -9.19 -33.47
N THR A 173 5.73 -9.50 -33.45
CA THR A 173 6.62 -9.44 -34.62
C THR A 173 6.89 -10.82 -35.23
N SER A 174 6.07 -11.82 -34.90
CA SER A 174 6.23 -13.20 -35.38
C SER A 174 5.85 -13.44 -36.84
N GLU A 175 5.26 -12.45 -37.52
CA GLU A 175 4.84 -12.58 -38.92
C GLU A 175 6.01 -13.04 -39.82
N GLY A 176 5.80 -14.13 -40.55
CA GLY A 176 6.78 -14.69 -41.47
C GLY A 176 8.01 -15.32 -40.81
N LYS A 177 8.03 -15.47 -39.47
CA LYS A 177 9.15 -16.04 -38.73
C LYS A 177 8.81 -17.44 -38.22
N LEU A 178 9.69 -18.39 -38.53
CA LEU A 178 9.64 -19.72 -37.94
C LEU A 178 10.09 -19.61 -36.48
N ALA A 179 9.19 -19.85 -35.53
CA ALA A 179 9.50 -19.86 -34.10
C ALA A 179 10.23 -21.15 -33.63
N GLY A 180 10.96 -21.83 -34.52
CA GLY A 180 11.75 -23.03 -34.23
C GLY A 180 11.08 -24.35 -34.64
N ALA A 181 11.78 -25.47 -34.43
CA ALA A 181 11.35 -26.81 -34.86
C ALA A 181 10.29 -27.49 -33.95
N ASN A 182 10.05 -26.91 -32.77
CA ASN A 182 9.20 -27.47 -31.69
C ASN A 182 7.81 -26.80 -31.64
N LEU A 183 7.30 -26.39 -32.80
CA LEU A 183 5.96 -25.81 -32.90
C LEU A 183 4.90 -26.91 -33.02
N ARG A 184 3.73 -26.63 -32.43
CA ARG A 184 2.56 -27.51 -32.50
C ARG A 184 2.05 -27.63 -33.93
N ASP A 185 1.94 -26.52 -34.66
CA ASP A 185 1.62 -26.50 -36.08
C ASP A 185 2.83 -26.00 -36.87
N LYS A 186 3.47 -26.92 -37.60
CA LYS A 186 4.64 -26.65 -38.45
C LYS A 186 4.27 -26.06 -39.82
N THR A 187 2.97 -25.95 -40.12
CA THR A 187 2.44 -25.41 -41.39
C THR A 187 1.98 -23.96 -41.27
N GLN A 188 1.82 -23.44 -40.04
CA GLN A 188 1.47 -22.05 -39.77
C GLN A 188 2.67 -21.27 -39.20
N ASN A 189 3.12 -20.26 -39.95
CA ASN A 189 4.15 -19.31 -39.52
C ASN A 189 3.58 -18.15 -38.67
N LEU A 190 2.41 -18.35 -38.05
CA LEU A 190 1.70 -17.32 -37.30
C LEU A 190 1.62 -17.74 -35.84
N THR A 191 2.19 -16.89 -34.98
CA THR A 191 2.23 -17.13 -33.54
C THR A 191 1.40 -16.05 -32.84
N PRO A 192 0.07 -16.16 -32.76
CA PRO A 192 -0.72 -15.19 -32.00
C PRO A 192 -0.38 -15.29 -30.51
N PHE A 193 -0.56 -14.18 -29.81
CA PHE A 193 -0.51 -14.14 -28.34
C PHE A 193 -1.95 -14.12 -27.82
N SER A 194 -2.23 -14.86 -26.75
CA SER A 194 -3.53 -14.81 -26.08
C SER A 194 -3.78 -13.47 -25.41
N ASP A 195 -4.96 -13.31 -24.79
CA ASP A 195 -5.13 -12.31 -23.74
C ASP A 195 -4.03 -12.50 -22.68
N GLY A 196 -3.60 -11.41 -22.07
CA GLY A 196 -2.52 -11.41 -21.08
C GLY A 196 -2.90 -10.72 -19.78
N VAL A 197 -2.15 -11.02 -18.73
CA VAL A 197 -2.27 -10.39 -17.40
C VAL A 197 -1.01 -9.62 -17.10
N TRP A 198 -1.14 -8.44 -16.50
CA TRP A 198 -0.01 -7.63 -16.03
C TRP A 198 -0.20 -7.14 -14.60
N VAL A 199 0.91 -6.90 -13.91
CA VAL A 199 0.98 -6.35 -12.56
C VAL A 199 2.13 -5.36 -12.43
N VAL A 200 1.96 -4.36 -11.57
CA VAL A 200 3.04 -3.50 -11.08
C VAL A 200 3.25 -3.82 -9.60
N SER A 201 4.45 -4.27 -9.24
CA SER A 201 4.77 -4.63 -7.85
C SER A 201 4.67 -3.43 -6.92
N ASN A 202 4.09 -3.62 -5.73
CA ASN A 202 4.19 -2.65 -4.64
C ASN A 202 5.60 -2.62 -4.06
N TYR A 203 5.98 -1.46 -3.54
CA TYR A 203 7.24 -1.20 -2.83
C TYR A 203 6.89 -0.53 -1.50
N ASP A 204 7.42 -1.04 -0.40
CA ASP A 204 7.09 -0.57 0.95
C ASP A 204 8.04 0.50 1.51
N GLY A 205 8.96 1.01 0.67
CA GLY A 205 10.05 1.88 1.11
C GLY A 205 11.34 1.13 1.45
N GLN A 206 11.31 -0.21 1.49
CA GLN A 206 12.47 -1.05 1.78
C GLN A 206 12.66 -2.13 0.70
N LYS A 207 11.59 -2.82 0.29
CA LYS A 207 11.63 -3.93 -0.67
C LYS A 207 10.39 -4.01 -1.53
N LEU A 208 10.51 -4.76 -2.63
CA LEU A 208 9.34 -5.21 -3.38
C LEU A 208 8.51 -6.17 -2.52
N LEU A 209 7.20 -6.00 -2.54
CA LEU A 209 6.30 -6.92 -1.83
C LEU A 209 6.10 -8.24 -2.60
N SER A 210 6.34 -8.23 -3.92
CA SER A 210 6.31 -9.43 -4.76
C SER A 210 7.34 -9.33 -5.87
N GLU A 211 8.35 -10.19 -5.81
CA GLU A 211 9.40 -10.34 -6.82
C GLU A 211 9.05 -11.38 -7.90
N LYS A 212 8.05 -12.24 -7.62
CA LYS A 212 7.70 -13.42 -8.41
C LYS A 212 6.17 -13.63 -8.43
N PRO A 213 5.40 -12.71 -9.03
CA PRO A 213 3.95 -12.63 -8.88
C PRO A 213 3.17 -13.76 -9.55
N PHE A 214 3.78 -14.45 -10.50
CA PHE A 214 3.10 -15.42 -11.37
C PHE A 214 3.58 -16.85 -11.15
N PHE A 215 4.89 -17.06 -11.03
CA PHE A 215 5.53 -18.37 -10.91
C PHE A 215 6.92 -18.25 -10.29
N THR A 216 7.56 -19.38 -9.97
CA THR A 216 8.98 -19.44 -9.58
C THR A 216 9.75 -20.29 -10.58
N VAL A 217 10.90 -19.79 -11.03
CA VAL A 217 11.80 -20.52 -11.95
C VAL A 217 12.35 -21.77 -11.26
N LYS A 218 12.40 -22.90 -11.98
CA LYS A 218 12.84 -24.22 -11.48
C LYS A 218 11.94 -24.83 -10.40
N GLU A 219 10.71 -24.34 -10.25
CA GLU A 219 9.67 -24.97 -9.44
C GLU A 219 8.54 -25.48 -10.33
N LYS A 220 7.70 -26.37 -9.80
CA LYS A 220 6.50 -26.82 -10.49
C LYS A 220 5.56 -25.65 -10.75
N THR A 221 4.84 -25.72 -11.87
CA THR A 221 3.79 -24.76 -12.19
C THR A 221 2.65 -24.73 -11.16
N ASN A 222 1.83 -23.69 -11.25
CA ASN A 222 0.56 -23.56 -10.55
C ASN A 222 -0.61 -23.58 -11.55
N PRO A 223 -1.85 -23.86 -11.08
CA PRO A 223 -3.02 -23.91 -11.97
C PRO A 223 -3.25 -22.64 -12.78
N GLU A 224 -2.92 -21.47 -12.23
CA GLU A 224 -3.15 -20.19 -12.89
C GLU A 224 -2.25 -19.97 -14.11
N ILE A 225 -0.97 -20.36 -14.04
CA ILE A 225 -0.05 -20.28 -15.18
C ILE A 225 -0.25 -21.43 -16.15
N THR A 226 -0.64 -22.62 -15.69
CA THR A 226 -0.97 -23.73 -16.58
C THR A 226 -2.15 -23.40 -17.49
N ASP A 227 -3.21 -22.77 -16.97
CA ASP A 227 -4.35 -22.34 -17.78
C ASP A 227 -3.94 -21.31 -18.85
N VAL A 228 -3.09 -20.35 -18.49
CA VAL A 228 -2.55 -19.36 -19.44
C VAL A 228 -1.71 -20.06 -20.51
N ALA A 229 -0.78 -20.93 -20.09
CA ALA A 229 0.21 -21.52 -20.98
C ALA A 229 -0.40 -22.52 -21.98
N GLN A 230 -1.39 -23.31 -21.55
CA GLN A 230 -2.01 -24.33 -22.41
C GLN A 230 -3.20 -23.82 -23.22
N MET A 231 -3.97 -22.87 -22.67
CA MET A 231 -5.27 -22.48 -23.23
C MET A 231 -5.42 -20.98 -23.45
N GLY A 232 -4.48 -20.16 -22.98
CA GLY A 232 -4.63 -18.71 -22.98
C GLY A 232 -5.74 -18.20 -22.04
N ASP A 233 -6.21 -19.04 -21.11
CA ASP A 233 -7.24 -18.65 -20.14
C ASP A 233 -6.59 -17.89 -18.96
N ILE A 234 -6.86 -16.59 -18.90
CA ILE A 234 -6.32 -15.69 -17.88
C ILE A 234 -7.19 -15.57 -16.64
N THR A 235 -8.36 -16.22 -16.58
CA THR A 235 -9.40 -15.94 -15.60
C THR A 235 -8.93 -16.15 -14.16
N LYS A 236 -8.30 -17.30 -13.87
CA LYS A 236 -7.81 -17.61 -12.52
C LYS A 236 -6.67 -16.68 -12.12
N LEU A 237 -5.71 -16.46 -13.02
CA LEU A 237 -4.58 -15.58 -12.75
C LEU A 237 -5.03 -14.14 -12.49
N TYR A 238 -5.92 -13.61 -13.34
CA TYR A 238 -6.42 -12.24 -13.19
C TYR A 238 -7.18 -12.05 -11.87
N ASN A 239 -8.05 -12.99 -11.51
CA ASN A 239 -8.78 -12.92 -10.23
C ASN A 239 -7.85 -12.91 -9.03
N LYS A 240 -6.79 -13.73 -9.04
CA LYS A 240 -5.77 -13.77 -7.99
C LYS A 240 -5.03 -12.45 -7.85
N VAL A 241 -4.50 -11.91 -8.95
CA VAL A 241 -3.72 -10.67 -8.89
C VAL A 241 -4.59 -9.47 -8.56
N LYS A 242 -5.84 -9.43 -9.07
CA LYS A 242 -6.81 -8.38 -8.75
C LYS A 242 -7.13 -8.34 -7.25
N ALA A 243 -7.34 -9.50 -6.62
CA ALA A 243 -7.58 -9.57 -5.18
C ALA A 243 -6.39 -9.07 -4.33
N ASN A 244 -5.18 -9.20 -4.87
CA ASN A 244 -3.94 -8.74 -4.23
C ASN A 244 -3.41 -7.40 -4.77
N THR A 245 -4.26 -6.64 -5.46
CA THR A 245 -3.96 -5.29 -5.95
C THR A 245 -4.61 -4.24 -5.07
N GLY A 246 -3.88 -3.18 -4.74
CA GLY A 246 -4.42 -2.01 -4.07
C GLY A 246 -3.36 -1.04 -3.59
N ILE A 247 -3.81 0.18 -3.29
CA ILE A 247 -3.00 1.20 -2.64
C ILE A 247 -2.77 0.78 -1.19
N ILE A 248 -1.51 0.79 -0.77
CA ILE A 248 -1.09 0.67 0.63
C ILE A 248 -0.51 2.01 1.08
N THR A 249 -0.26 2.19 2.38
CA THR A 249 0.47 3.36 2.88
C THR A 249 1.10 3.09 4.23
N GLY A 250 2.20 3.78 4.52
CA GLY A 250 2.63 4.07 5.89
C GLY A 250 1.97 5.33 6.43
N LEU A 251 2.12 5.57 7.73
CA LEU A 251 1.74 6.83 8.38
C LEU A 251 3.02 7.55 8.83
N SER A 252 3.09 8.88 8.75
CA SER A 252 4.13 9.61 9.49
C SER A 252 3.86 9.54 10.99
N PRO A 253 4.80 9.94 11.85
CA PRO A 253 4.46 10.36 13.21
C PRO A 253 3.24 11.31 13.19
N ALA A 254 2.38 11.19 14.20
CA ALA A 254 1.21 12.05 14.31
C ALA A 254 1.49 13.22 15.24
N LEU A 255 1.03 14.40 14.83
CA LEU A 255 0.96 15.58 15.69
C LEU A 255 -0.43 15.61 16.35
N VAL A 256 -0.48 15.85 17.66
CA VAL A 256 -1.70 15.89 18.48
C VAL A 256 -1.73 17.23 19.23
N VAL A 257 -2.81 17.97 19.08
CA VAL A 257 -2.95 19.34 19.61
C VAL A 257 -4.12 19.40 20.57
N VAL A 258 -3.87 19.88 21.78
CA VAL A 258 -4.94 20.29 22.70
C VAL A 258 -5.15 21.79 22.52
N TYR A 259 -6.38 22.20 22.23
CA TYR A 259 -6.69 23.60 21.89
C TYR A 259 -8.08 24.03 22.38
N THR A 260 -8.29 25.34 22.38
CA THR A 260 -9.55 26.00 22.74
C THR A 260 -10.09 26.81 21.56
N GLY A 261 -11.39 27.09 21.52
CA GLY A 261 -12.02 27.82 20.42
C GLY A 261 -12.67 26.92 19.37
N GLU A 262 -13.22 27.53 18.32
CA GLU A 262 -14.11 26.86 17.37
C GLU A 262 -13.42 26.31 16.12
N LYS A 263 -12.27 26.88 15.73
CA LYS A 263 -11.56 26.48 14.52
C LYS A 263 -10.52 25.41 14.82
N ASN A 264 -10.43 24.40 13.95
CA ASN A 264 -9.33 23.44 13.98
C ASN A 264 -8.01 24.21 13.71
N PRO A 265 -6.99 24.11 14.59
CA PRO A 265 -5.76 24.87 14.44
C PRO A 265 -4.83 24.32 13.36
N LEU A 266 -5.12 23.13 12.81
CA LEU A 266 -4.27 22.46 11.81
C LEU A 266 -4.59 22.87 10.38
N TYR A 267 -5.85 23.16 10.07
CA TYR A 267 -6.30 23.50 8.72
C TYR A 267 -7.68 24.20 8.74
N GLU A 268 -8.01 24.87 7.63
CA GLU A 268 -9.36 25.36 7.36
C GLU A 268 -9.82 24.84 5.99
N LEU A 269 -10.94 24.10 5.97
CA LEU A 269 -11.48 23.50 4.75
C LEU A 269 -11.80 24.57 3.70
N ASN A 270 -11.50 24.29 2.42
CA ASN A 270 -11.68 25.22 1.30
C ASN A 270 -10.85 26.52 1.42
N LYS A 271 -9.82 26.55 2.28
CA LYS A 271 -8.79 27.57 2.31
C LYS A 271 -7.46 26.99 1.86
N LYS A 272 -6.59 27.84 1.33
CA LYS A 272 -5.23 27.44 0.99
C LYS A 272 -4.42 27.16 2.25
N ASP A 273 -3.41 26.31 2.12
CA ASP A 273 -2.39 26.13 3.16
C ASP A 273 -1.85 27.51 3.60
N GLN A 274 -1.79 27.72 4.92
CA GLN A 274 -1.40 29.00 5.50
C GLN A 274 0.12 29.15 5.65
N GLY A 275 0.90 28.15 5.20
CA GLY A 275 2.35 28.14 5.34
C GLY A 275 2.83 27.90 6.77
N LEU A 276 1.95 27.48 7.68
CA LEU A 276 2.25 27.25 9.11
C LEU A 276 3.03 25.94 9.35
N GLY A 277 3.15 25.06 8.35
CA GLY A 277 3.87 23.79 8.47
C GLY A 277 3.09 22.57 7.97
N LEU A 278 1.81 22.71 7.61
CA LEU A 278 0.99 21.59 7.15
C LEU A 278 1.53 20.99 5.84
N LYS A 279 2.05 21.80 4.92
CA LYS A 279 2.78 21.33 3.74
C LYS A 279 3.92 20.37 4.11
N GLU A 280 4.77 20.76 5.05
CA GLU A 280 5.93 19.94 5.43
C GLU A 280 5.50 18.61 6.06
N LEU A 281 4.43 18.64 6.87
CA LEU A 281 3.81 17.44 7.42
C LEU A 281 3.22 16.55 6.30
N SER A 282 2.41 17.11 5.41
CA SER A 282 1.65 16.33 4.44
C SER A 282 2.50 15.80 3.27
N GLN A 283 3.61 16.48 2.94
CA GLN A 283 4.51 16.05 1.87
C GLN A 283 5.65 15.14 2.36
N LYS A 284 6.09 15.27 3.61
CA LYS A 284 7.32 14.62 4.11
C LYS A 284 7.17 13.97 5.48
N GLY A 285 6.06 14.16 6.17
CA GLY A 285 5.87 13.72 7.55
C GLY A 285 6.66 14.57 8.56
N ASP A 286 7.17 15.73 8.15
CA ASP A 286 7.93 16.64 9.02
C ASP A 286 6.98 17.60 9.74
N PHE A 287 6.82 17.38 11.05
CA PHE A 287 5.94 18.17 11.91
C PHE A 287 6.63 19.39 12.54
N SER A 288 7.94 19.57 12.36
CA SER A 288 8.75 20.52 13.16
C SER A 288 8.23 21.95 13.04
N LYS A 289 8.05 22.42 11.79
CA LYS A 289 7.55 23.77 11.51
C LYS A 289 6.11 23.97 11.99
N LEU A 290 5.25 22.95 11.83
CA LEU A 290 3.87 23.00 12.28
C LEU A 290 3.79 23.10 13.80
N GLN A 291 4.59 22.31 14.51
CA GLN A 291 4.69 22.34 15.96
C GLN A 291 5.16 23.72 16.47
N GLU A 292 6.18 24.32 15.84
CA GLU A 292 6.66 25.66 16.20
C GLU A 292 5.61 26.75 15.99
N SER A 293 4.86 26.68 14.90
CA SER A 293 3.77 27.63 14.61
C SER A 293 2.63 27.50 15.62
N LEU A 294 2.20 26.27 15.91
CA LEU A 294 1.11 25.99 16.84
C LEU A 294 1.43 26.44 18.28
N LYS A 295 2.68 26.30 18.72
CA LYS A 295 3.11 26.78 20.06
C LYS A 295 3.01 28.30 20.24
N LYS A 296 2.90 29.06 19.14
CA LYS A 296 2.71 30.52 19.16
C LYS A 296 1.24 30.93 19.11
N ASP A 297 0.34 29.99 18.80
CA ASP A 297 -1.10 30.23 18.76
C ASP A 297 -1.66 30.24 20.18
N LYS A 298 -2.32 31.34 20.56
CA LYS A 298 -2.91 31.52 21.90
C LYS A 298 -4.06 30.55 22.20
N SER A 299 -4.68 29.99 21.16
CA SER A 299 -5.75 29.01 21.28
C SER A 299 -5.22 27.61 21.60
N VAL A 300 -3.97 27.33 21.25
CA VAL A 300 -3.28 26.06 21.48
C VAL A 300 -2.74 26.03 22.92
N LYS A 301 -3.00 24.91 23.60
CA LYS A 301 -2.57 24.67 24.98
C LYS A 301 -1.28 23.88 25.03
N GLU A 302 -1.21 22.80 24.24
CA GLU A 302 -0.02 21.96 24.16
C GLU A 302 -0.02 21.16 22.85
N VAL A 303 1.18 20.82 22.37
CA VAL A 303 1.40 19.98 21.18
C VAL A 303 2.23 18.76 21.53
N TYR A 304 1.66 17.58 21.28
CA TYR A 304 2.27 16.28 21.52
C TYR A 304 2.58 15.58 20.20
N ILE A 305 3.57 14.70 20.20
CA ILE A 305 3.95 13.89 19.04
C ILE A 305 3.77 12.42 19.40
N ALA A 306 3.06 11.67 18.55
CA ALA A 306 2.94 10.23 18.63
C ALA A 306 3.95 9.58 17.69
N GLY A 307 4.90 8.84 18.26
CA GLY A 307 5.97 8.17 17.50
C GLY A 307 7.08 9.12 17.02
N ASN A 308 8.15 8.55 16.46
CA ASN A 308 9.30 9.29 15.91
C ASN A 308 9.76 8.73 14.55
N THR A 309 9.15 7.65 14.08
CA THR A 309 9.42 7.01 12.80
C THR A 309 8.10 6.69 12.09
N PRO A 310 8.12 6.49 10.76
CA PRO A 310 6.93 6.07 10.04
C PRO A 310 6.35 4.74 10.54
N VAL A 311 5.02 4.64 10.58
CA VAL A 311 4.26 3.48 11.03
C VAL A 311 3.83 2.64 9.81
N ALA A 312 4.44 1.47 9.67
CA ALA A 312 4.10 0.48 8.64
C ALA A 312 2.73 -0.19 8.92
N PRO A 313 2.12 -0.86 7.92
CA PRO A 313 0.94 -1.68 8.13
C PRO A 313 1.08 -2.66 9.31
N GLY A 314 0.04 -2.77 10.14
CA GLY A 314 0.00 -3.59 11.35
C GLY A 314 0.71 -3.00 12.57
N GLN A 315 1.29 -1.80 12.45
CA GLN A 315 1.96 -1.11 13.56
C GLN A 315 1.12 0.05 14.10
N LYS A 316 1.49 0.56 15.28
CA LYS A 316 0.80 1.66 15.94
C LYS A 316 1.77 2.66 16.58
N MET A 317 1.28 3.88 16.77
CA MET A 317 1.93 4.95 17.53
C MET A 317 0.95 5.56 18.54
N MET A 318 1.48 6.14 19.61
CA MET A 318 0.65 6.69 20.69
C MET A 318 1.25 8.01 21.21
N ALA A 319 0.38 8.89 21.70
CA ALA A 319 0.76 10.03 22.51
C ALA A 319 -0.17 10.14 23.72
N THR A 320 0.40 10.52 24.86
CA THR A 320 -0.36 10.87 26.06
C THR A 320 -0.43 12.38 26.16
N TYR A 321 -1.65 12.91 26.24
CA TYR A 321 -1.90 14.34 26.37
C TYR A 321 -2.63 14.66 27.67
N LYS A 322 -2.36 15.85 28.21
CA LYS A 322 -3.08 16.36 29.38
C LYS A 322 -4.43 16.92 28.93
N VAL A 323 -5.47 16.52 29.64
CA VAL A 323 -6.83 17.00 29.42
C VAL A 323 -6.99 18.34 30.11
N GLU A 324 -7.46 19.33 29.35
CA GLU A 324 -7.93 20.60 29.88
C GLU A 324 -9.45 20.65 29.70
N THR A 325 -10.19 20.89 30.77
CA THR A 325 -11.66 20.91 30.73
C THR A 325 -12.15 21.99 29.76
N GLY A 326 -13.06 21.61 28.87
CA GLY A 326 -13.58 22.48 27.81
C GLY A 326 -12.67 22.59 26.58
N ALA A 327 -11.46 22.02 26.60
CA ALA A 327 -10.60 21.95 25.43
C ALA A 327 -11.04 20.85 24.45
N LYS A 328 -10.54 20.98 23.22
CA LYS A 328 -10.70 20.03 22.11
C LYS A 328 -9.34 19.41 21.78
N VAL A 329 -9.35 18.25 21.12
CA VAL A 329 -8.14 17.64 20.55
C VAL A 329 -8.25 17.63 19.03
N ALA A 330 -7.16 18.00 18.35
CA ALA A 330 -6.98 17.83 16.92
C ALA A 330 -5.74 16.98 16.66
N TYR A 331 -5.67 16.31 15.52
CA TYR A 331 -4.48 15.56 15.14
C TYR A 331 -4.25 15.57 13.64
N ALA A 332 -3.00 15.36 13.22
CA ALA A 332 -2.67 15.10 11.82
C ALA A 332 -1.53 14.09 11.66
N THR A 333 -1.63 13.24 10.63
CA THR A 333 -0.56 12.33 10.19
C THR A 333 -0.60 12.19 8.66
N MET A 334 0.57 12.11 8.03
CA MET A 334 0.72 11.98 6.58
C MET A 334 0.19 10.64 6.06
N PHE A 335 -0.51 10.66 4.93
CA PHE A 335 -0.67 9.50 4.08
C PHE A 335 0.63 9.31 3.30
N GLY A 336 1.53 8.44 3.78
CA GLY A 336 2.91 8.41 3.34
C GLY A 336 3.15 8.08 1.86
N PHE A 337 2.15 7.52 1.18
CA PHE A 337 2.22 7.15 -0.23
C PHE A 337 1.61 8.20 -1.15
N SER A 338 1.40 9.43 -0.68
CA SER A 338 0.84 10.53 -1.45
C SER A 338 1.88 11.62 -1.73
N ASN A 339 1.48 12.60 -2.54
CA ASN A 339 2.29 13.79 -2.78
C ASN A 339 2.18 14.78 -1.62
N ASP A 340 0.98 14.97 -1.05
CA ASP A 340 0.73 15.95 0.00
C ASP A 340 -0.56 15.70 0.81
N TRP A 341 -0.98 14.43 0.96
CA TRP A 341 -2.20 14.08 1.67
C TRP A 341 -1.96 13.76 3.15
N PHE A 342 -2.96 14.03 3.98
CA PHE A 342 -2.89 13.83 5.43
C PHE A 342 -4.26 13.44 6.01
N TYR A 343 -4.23 12.61 7.05
CA TYR A 343 -5.38 12.30 7.88
C TYR A 343 -5.52 13.33 8.99
N THR A 344 -6.73 13.83 9.22
CA THR A 344 -7.04 14.68 10.38
C THR A 344 -8.52 14.56 10.75
N ASN A 345 -8.87 14.96 11.97
CA ASN A 345 -10.27 15.01 12.38
C ASN A 345 -11.02 16.16 11.68
N GLU A 346 -12.15 15.82 11.08
CA GLU A 346 -13.10 16.77 10.49
C GLU A 346 -14.06 17.31 11.55
N GLN A 347 -14.51 16.43 12.44
CA GLN A 347 -15.41 16.81 13.53
C GLN A 347 -14.60 17.19 14.77
N ASN A 348 -15.13 18.13 15.55
CA ASN A 348 -14.57 18.50 16.84
C ASN A 348 -14.61 17.31 17.80
N ILE A 349 -13.51 17.10 18.54
CA ILE A 349 -13.37 16.05 19.53
C ILE A 349 -13.06 16.73 20.85
N SER A 350 -13.89 16.52 21.88
CA SER A 350 -13.58 16.97 23.24
C SER A 350 -12.29 16.30 23.72
N ALA A 351 -11.40 17.07 24.37
CA ALA A 351 -10.19 16.52 24.97
C ALA A 351 -10.50 15.43 26.03
N GLU A 352 -11.69 15.48 26.64
CA GLU A 352 -12.16 14.51 27.65
C GLU A 352 -12.71 13.21 27.03
N HIS A 353 -12.93 13.18 25.71
CA HIS A 353 -13.54 12.06 25.00
C HIS A 353 -12.82 10.72 25.26
N LYS A 354 -13.58 9.63 25.21
CA LYS A 354 -13.08 8.25 25.24
C LYS A 354 -13.75 7.42 24.17
N GLY A 355 -13.00 6.54 23.56
CA GLY A 355 -13.47 5.60 22.55
C GLY A 355 -12.86 5.80 21.18
N ASP A 356 -13.46 5.13 20.20
CA ASP A 356 -13.07 5.17 18.80
C ASP A 356 -13.50 6.51 18.17
N VAL A 357 -12.54 7.18 17.52
CA VAL A 357 -12.76 8.44 16.79
C VAL A 357 -12.40 8.34 15.30
N THR A 358 -12.23 7.11 14.79
CA THR A 358 -11.90 6.84 13.38
C THR A 358 -12.92 7.46 12.44
N ASN A 359 -14.21 7.36 12.77
CA ASN A 359 -15.31 7.93 11.97
C ASN A 359 -15.35 9.48 11.95
N ARG A 360 -14.53 10.14 12.77
CA ARG A 360 -14.35 11.59 12.78
C ARG A 360 -13.14 12.02 11.94
N THR A 361 -12.40 11.07 11.39
CA THR A 361 -11.21 11.31 10.57
C THR A 361 -11.57 11.28 9.10
N SER A 362 -11.00 12.22 8.35
CA SER A 362 -11.05 12.26 6.89
C SER A 362 -9.63 12.35 6.33
N LEU A 363 -9.46 11.92 5.09
CA LEU A 363 -8.22 12.10 4.33
C LEU A 363 -8.35 13.37 3.49
N PHE A 364 -7.39 14.27 3.62
CA PHE A 364 -7.36 15.56 2.94
C PHE A 364 -6.11 15.69 2.07
N ASP A 365 -6.29 16.41 0.98
CA ASP A 365 -5.24 16.96 0.12
C ASP A 365 -4.94 18.38 0.61
N SER A 366 -3.66 18.69 0.84
CA SER A 366 -3.26 20.01 1.34
C SER A 366 -3.28 21.11 0.26
N GLY A 367 -3.37 20.73 -1.01
CA GLY A 367 -3.36 21.61 -2.17
C GLY A 367 -1.99 22.22 -2.46
N THR A 368 -0.92 21.57 -2.03
CA THR A 368 0.46 22.08 -2.10
C THR A 368 1.37 21.26 -3.01
N GLY A 369 0.93 20.07 -3.43
CA GLY A 369 1.65 19.14 -4.29
C GLY A 369 0.74 18.51 -5.35
N VAL A 370 1.13 18.55 -6.63
CA VAL A 370 0.33 17.90 -7.70
C VAL A 370 0.28 16.39 -7.48
N ASP A 371 -0.94 15.87 -7.45
CA ASP A 371 -1.28 14.47 -7.29
C ASP A 371 -0.73 13.53 -8.36
N GLN A 372 0.03 12.52 -7.93
CA GLN A 372 0.37 11.31 -8.68
C GLN A 372 -0.29 10.07 -8.05
N PHE A 373 -0.29 8.93 -8.75
CA PHE A 373 -0.91 7.70 -8.24
C PHE A 373 -0.29 7.30 -6.89
N PRO A 374 -1.08 7.09 -5.83
CA PRO A 374 -0.53 6.82 -4.51
C PRO A 374 0.32 5.56 -4.45
N GLY A 375 1.57 5.68 -4.00
CA GLY A 375 2.54 4.58 -3.94
C GLY A 375 3.17 4.23 -5.29
N ALA A 376 3.00 5.08 -6.31
CA ALA A 376 3.57 4.89 -7.64
C ALA A 376 3.94 6.22 -8.33
N GLY A 377 4.09 7.30 -7.56
CA GLY A 377 4.45 8.62 -8.06
C GLY A 377 5.87 9.03 -7.69
N ASN A 378 6.76 9.22 -8.66
CA ASN A 378 8.17 9.57 -8.37
C ASN A 378 8.42 10.92 -7.69
N ARG A 379 7.39 11.78 -7.59
CA ARG A 379 7.45 13.04 -6.83
C ARG A 379 6.96 12.89 -5.39
N GLN A 380 6.61 11.68 -4.95
CA GLN A 380 6.26 11.36 -3.57
C GLN A 380 7.53 11.15 -2.74
N ALA A 381 7.48 11.50 -1.45
CA ALA A 381 8.62 11.34 -0.54
C ALA A 381 9.11 9.89 -0.45
N LEU A 382 8.22 8.90 -0.61
CA LEU A 382 8.53 7.47 -0.66
C LEU A 382 9.65 7.14 -1.68
N PHE A 383 9.73 7.87 -2.80
CA PHE A 383 10.70 7.64 -3.87
C PHE A 383 11.83 8.69 -3.91
N GLY A 384 12.02 9.40 -2.78
CA GLY A 384 12.95 10.53 -2.68
C GLY A 384 12.55 11.72 -3.56
N GLY A 385 11.28 11.79 -3.96
CA GLY A 385 10.74 12.83 -4.82
C GLY A 385 10.44 14.14 -4.11
N THR A 386 10.26 15.20 -4.89
CA THR A 386 9.68 16.46 -4.41
C THR A 386 8.39 16.73 -5.19
N PRO A 387 7.24 16.93 -4.53
CA PRO A 387 5.98 17.25 -5.19
C PRO A 387 6.08 18.48 -6.08
N GLU A 388 5.40 18.45 -7.24
CA GLU A 388 5.26 19.66 -8.05
C GLU A 388 4.42 20.67 -7.28
N LYS A 389 4.90 21.90 -7.16
CA LYS A 389 4.18 22.90 -6.38
C LYS A 389 2.86 23.26 -7.06
N GLU A 390 1.80 23.19 -6.28
CA GLU A 390 0.52 23.85 -6.57
C GLU A 390 0.09 24.71 -5.37
N ASN A 391 -1.08 25.35 -5.48
CA ASN A 391 -1.61 26.25 -4.46
C ASN A 391 -3.14 26.23 -4.47
N ASN A 392 -3.69 25.03 -4.38
CA ASN A 392 -5.11 24.76 -4.33
C ASN A 392 -5.63 24.90 -2.88
N PRO A 393 -6.94 25.12 -2.69
CA PRO A 393 -7.54 25.01 -1.37
C PRO A 393 -7.46 23.57 -0.83
N ILE A 394 -7.34 23.43 0.48
CA ILE A 394 -7.40 22.14 1.18
C ILE A 394 -8.78 21.53 0.97
N GLN A 395 -8.81 20.29 0.50
CA GLN A 395 -10.04 19.56 0.17
C GLN A 395 -9.94 18.10 0.63
N LYS A 396 -11.09 17.42 0.75
CA LYS A 396 -11.09 15.97 0.95
C LYS A 396 -10.56 15.30 -0.30
N VAL A 397 -9.76 14.25 -0.14
CA VAL A 397 -9.31 13.43 -1.27
C VAL A 397 -10.54 12.82 -1.96
N GLY A 398 -10.64 13.05 -3.27
CA GLY A 398 -11.73 12.55 -4.11
C GLY A 398 -11.50 11.14 -4.64
N ASN A 399 -12.25 10.78 -5.68
CA ASN A 399 -12.25 9.41 -6.25
C ASN A 399 -11.34 9.26 -7.48
N LYS A 400 -10.38 10.17 -7.69
CA LYS A 400 -9.43 10.11 -8.82
C LYS A 400 -8.62 8.82 -8.81
N PHE A 401 -8.27 8.34 -7.62
CA PHE A 401 -7.56 7.08 -7.39
C PHE A 401 -8.39 6.16 -6.49
N PRO A 402 -8.20 4.83 -6.54
CA PRO A 402 -8.93 3.87 -5.73
C PRO A 402 -8.39 3.80 -4.30
N VAL A 403 -8.37 4.95 -3.61
CA VAL A 403 -7.84 5.07 -2.25
C VAL A 403 -8.75 4.31 -1.27
N PRO A 404 -8.21 3.46 -0.38
CA PRO A 404 -9.00 2.78 0.62
C PRO A 404 -9.67 3.77 1.58
N ALA A 405 -10.87 3.44 2.03
CA ALA A 405 -11.56 4.23 3.06
C ALA A 405 -10.71 4.34 4.34
N VAL A 406 -10.88 5.43 5.09
CA VAL A 406 -10.16 5.67 6.35
C VAL A 406 -10.29 4.49 7.31
N ALA A 407 -11.50 3.94 7.48
CA ALA A 407 -11.77 2.81 8.36
C ALA A 407 -11.10 1.48 7.94
N ASN A 408 -10.59 1.40 6.71
CA ASN A 408 -9.81 0.25 6.22
C ASN A 408 -8.30 0.49 6.29
N THR A 409 -7.86 1.69 6.68
CA THR A 409 -6.46 2.10 6.68
C THR A 409 -5.96 2.45 8.07
N LEU A 410 -6.80 3.12 8.85
CA LEU A 410 -6.43 3.73 10.12
C LEU A 410 -7.49 3.44 11.16
N LYS A 411 -7.06 3.12 12.38
CA LYS A 411 -7.91 3.11 13.57
C LYS A 411 -7.37 4.09 14.60
N ILE A 412 -8.23 4.95 15.12
CA ILE A 412 -7.86 5.95 16.13
C ILE A 412 -8.74 5.77 17.37
N THR A 413 -8.10 5.56 18.52
CA THR A 413 -8.78 5.38 19.81
C THR A 413 -8.20 6.34 20.85
N ILE A 414 -9.06 6.90 21.70
CA ILE A 414 -8.68 7.69 22.87
C ILE A 414 -9.11 6.93 24.14
N ASN A 415 -8.17 6.66 25.05
CA ASN A 415 -8.39 5.88 26.28
C ASN A 415 -8.26 6.72 27.56
#